data_AF-A0A833XUJ0-F1
#
_entry.id   AF-A0A833XUJ0-F1
#
_cell.length_a   1.000
_cell.length_b   1.000
_cell.length_c   1.000
_cell.angle_alpha   90.00
_cell.angle_beta   90.00
_cell.angle_gamma   90.00
#
_symmetry.space_group_name_H-M   'P 1'
#
loop_
_entity.id
_entity.type
_entity.pdbx_description
1 polymer ?
#
loop_
_entity_poly.entity_id
_entity_poly.type
_entity_poly.pdbx_seq_one_letter_code
_entity_poly.pdbx_strand_id
1 'polypeptide(L)'
;MGRSISAVGVDDLVKAGLAIEEAKEFHRVLKETVSGAKGSDPREVWRELLARKVLKPWYPHGLHQLVYYSVYADWDPSTNGPPIYWFPSLYQSKQTNLGRLLENYGSKILGESYKDPITSFSLFQKFSVQHPEAYWSIVLKELSVSFHEAPKCIFDTTDKSKHGGTWFPGSSMNIAECCLLPRSHPRKEDISLAVVWRDEGSDNSEISHMTLKELREQVMLVANALDAIFSKGDAIAIDMPMTVDSVVIYLAIVLAGFVVVSIADSFAPKEIAIRLRVSKAKAIFTQVIIHFHVT
;
A
#
# COMPACT_ATOMS: atom_id res chain seq x y z
N MET A 1 -16.10 16.95 28.99
CA MET A 1 -15.87 15.67 29.68
C MET A 1 -17.05 14.77 29.36
N GLY A 2 -16.82 13.71 28.59
CA GLY A 2 -17.87 12.74 28.24
C GLY A 2 -18.30 11.96 29.47
N ARG A 3 -19.53 11.43 29.46
CA ARG A 3 -19.95 10.46 30.48
C ARG A 3 -19.20 9.15 30.24
N SER A 4 -18.78 8.46 31.31
CA SER A 4 -18.25 7.11 31.18
C SER A 4 -19.27 6.17 30.55
N ILE A 5 -18.81 5.18 29.79
CA ILE A 5 -19.65 4.21 29.08
C ILE A 5 -20.62 3.46 30.01
N SER A 6 -20.23 3.23 31.27
CA SER A 6 -21.10 2.58 32.26
C SER A 6 -22.27 3.46 32.71
N ALA A 7 -22.17 4.77 32.52
CA ALA A 7 -23.19 5.76 32.88
C ALA A 7 -24.11 6.14 31.69
N VAL A 8 -23.87 5.60 30.49
CA VAL A 8 -24.74 5.82 29.33
C VAL A 8 -26.06 5.09 29.55
N GLY A 9 -27.16 5.85 29.62
CA GLY A 9 -28.52 5.33 29.79
C GLY A 9 -29.33 5.30 28.49
N VAL A 10 -30.52 4.71 28.55
CA VAL A 10 -31.48 4.66 27.42
C VAL A 10 -31.82 6.07 26.92
N ASP A 11 -32.01 7.04 27.82
CA ASP A 11 -32.31 8.43 27.45
C ASP A 11 -31.19 9.08 26.63
N ASP A 12 -29.93 8.74 26.91
CA ASP A 12 -28.79 9.27 26.17
C ASP A 12 -28.76 8.68 24.75
N LEU A 13 -29.11 7.41 24.60
CA LEU A 13 -29.21 6.73 23.31
C LEU A 13 -30.37 7.27 22.46
N VAL A 14 -31.51 7.59 23.09
CA VAL A 14 -32.63 8.26 22.41
C VAL A 14 -32.22 9.66 21.94
N LYS A 15 -31.53 10.44 22.78
CA LYS A 15 -30.97 11.74 22.40
C LYS A 15 -29.94 11.63 21.27
N ALA A 16 -29.23 10.50 21.19
CA ALA A 16 -28.28 10.21 20.11
C ALA A 16 -28.95 9.76 18.80
N GLY A 17 -30.28 9.64 18.78
CA GLY A 17 -31.08 9.44 17.57
C GLY A 17 -31.73 8.06 17.43
N LEU A 18 -31.66 7.19 18.43
CA LEU A 18 -32.37 5.90 18.40
C LEU A 18 -33.84 6.03 18.81
N ALA A 19 -34.70 5.20 18.23
CA ALA A 19 -36.07 5.02 18.74
C ALA A 19 -36.03 4.33 20.11
N ILE A 20 -37.06 4.53 20.94
CA ILE A 20 -37.03 4.07 22.34
C ILE A 20 -36.86 2.56 22.50
N GLU A 21 -37.49 1.75 21.64
CA GLU A 21 -37.36 0.29 21.69
C GLU A 21 -36.00 -0.17 21.18
N GLU A 22 -35.46 0.46 20.13
CA GLU A 22 -34.09 0.21 19.66
C GLU A 22 -33.05 0.61 20.71
N ALA A 23 -33.28 1.72 21.41
CA ALA A 23 -32.40 2.20 22.47
C ALA A 23 -32.36 1.23 23.67
N LYS A 24 -33.49 0.63 24.06
CA LYS A 24 -33.54 -0.38 25.13
C LYS A 24 -32.74 -1.63 24.74
N GLU A 25 -32.93 -2.13 23.53
CA GLU A 25 -32.22 -3.32 23.05
C GLU A 25 -30.72 -3.04 22.87
N PHE A 26 -30.37 -1.90 22.27
CA PHE A 26 -28.97 -1.47 22.12
C PHE A 26 -28.30 -1.33 23.49
N HIS A 27 -28.97 -0.70 24.46
CA HIS A 27 -28.45 -0.55 25.82
C HIS A 27 -28.20 -1.91 26.52
N ARG A 28 -29.09 -2.89 26.31
CA ARG A 28 -28.92 -4.25 26.83
C ARG A 28 -27.67 -4.90 26.26
N VAL A 29 -27.51 -4.88 24.94
CA VAL A 29 -26.33 -5.42 24.23
C VAL A 29 -25.06 -4.68 24.64
N LEU A 30 -25.13 -3.36 24.78
CA LEU A 30 -24.01 -2.51 25.21
C LEU A 30 -23.54 -2.89 26.62
N LYS A 31 -24.45 -3.00 27.59
CA LYS A 31 -24.13 -3.41 28.96
C LYS A 31 -23.55 -4.81 29.03
N GLU A 32 -24.15 -5.75 28.31
CA GLU A 32 -23.65 -7.13 28.24
C GLU A 32 -22.21 -7.15 27.69
N THR A 33 -21.95 -6.39 26.63
CA THR A 33 -20.63 -6.30 26.00
C THR A 33 -19.59 -5.65 26.90
N VAL A 34 -19.93 -4.51 27.53
CA VAL A 34 -19.03 -3.81 28.47
C VAL A 34 -18.74 -4.67 29.70
N SER A 35 -19.73 -5.41 30.22
CA SER A 35 -19.55 -6.31 31.37
C SER A 35 -18.70 -7.55 31.05
N GLY A 36 -18.74 -8.02 29.79
CA GLY A 36 -17.96 -9.16 29.32
C GLY A 36 -16.50 -8.82 29.00
N ALA A 37 -16.19 -7.54 28.72
CA ALA A 37 -14.83 -7.08 28.50
C ALA A 37 -14.03 -7.16 29.82
N LYS A 38 -13.06 -8.08 29.89
CA LYS A 38 -12.20 -8.27 31.07
C LYS A 38 -11.20 -7.11 31.20
N GLY A 39 -11.58 -6.02 31.85
CA GLY A 39 -10.64 -4.98 32.28
C GLY A 39 -11.20 -3.57 32.30
N SER A 40 -10.49 -2.68 33.00
CA SER A 40 -10.73 -1.23 33.00
C SER A 40 -10.12 -0.50 31.79
N ASP A 41 -9.43 -1.20 30.88
CA ASP A 41 -8.78 -0.60 29.72
C ASP A 41 -9.83 -0.25 28.65
N PRO A 42 -10.03 1.05 28.31
CA PRO A 42 -10.94 1.49 27.27
C PRO A 42 -10.71 0.82 25.91
N ARG A 43 -9.46 0.44 25.60
CA ARG A 43 -9.12 -0.21 24.32
C ARG A 43 -9.76 -1.59 24.20
N GLU A 44 -9.79 -2.37 25.27
CA GLU A 44 -10.36 -3.71 25.26
C GLU A 44 -11.89 -3.67 25.23
N VAL A 45 -12.49 -2.70 25.92
CA VAL A 45 -13.93 -2.41 25.81
C VAL A 45 -14.28 -2.05 24.36
N TRP A 46 -13.53 -1.12 23.74
CA TRP A 46 -13.76 -0.72 22.36
C TRP A 46 -13.55 -1.89 21.37
N ARG A 47 -12.51 -2.71 21.59
CA ARG A 47 -12.21 -3.89 20.77
C ARG A 47 -13.36 -4.89 20.79
N GLU A 48 -13.93 -5.17 21.96
CA GLU A 48 -15.06 -6.10 22.10
C GLU A 48 -16.33 -5.55 21.41
N LEU A 49 -16.61 -4.25 21.54
CA LEU A 49 -17.74 -3.59 20.85
C LEU A 49 -17.62 -3.73 19.32
N LEU A 50 -16.42 -3.56 18.78
CA LEU A 50 -16.14 -3.76 17.35
C LEU A 50 -16.24 -5.23 16.94
N ALA A 51 -15.70 -6.15 17.75
CA ALA A 51 -15.71 -7.59 17.46
C ALA A 51 -17.14 -8.14 17.37
N ARG A 52 -18.03 -7.71 18.28
CA ARG A 52 -19.46 -8.05 18.27
C ARG A 52 -20.27 -7.28 17.22
N LYS A 53 -19.66 -6.32 16.52
CA LYS A 53 -20.32 -5.42 15.58
C LYS A 53 -21.56 -4.75 16.20
N VAL A 54 -21.44 -4.27 17.44
CA VAL A 54 -22.54 -3.63 18.18
C VAL A 54 -23.02 -2.37 17.42
N LEU A 55 -22.07 -1.57 16.93
CA LEU A 55 -22.35 -0.41 16.08
C LEU A 55 -22.48 -0.85 14.61
N LYS A 56 -23.58 -0.47 13.95
CA LYS A 56 -23.89 -0.75 12.55
C LYS A 56 -23.77 0.52 11.70
N PRO A 57 -23.40 0.42 10.41
CA PRO A 57 -23.23 1.60 9.54
C PRO A 57 -24.47 2.48 9.38
N TRP A 58 -25.66 1.90 9.55
CA TRP A 58 -26.95 2.61 9.41
C TRP A 58 -27.41 3.30 10.70
N TYR A 59 -26.69 3.16 11.82
CA TYR A 59 -27.05 3.88 13.03
C TYR A 59 -26.71 5.37 12.93
N PRO A 60 -27.44 6.24 13.66
CA PRO A 60 -27.18 7.68 13.64
C PRO A 60 -25.75 7.99 14.07
N HIS A 61 -25.10 8.96 13.40
CA HIS A 61 -23.74 9.37 13.72
C HIS A 61 -23.55 9.76 15.20
N GLY A 62 -24.56 10.42 15.79
CA GLY A 62 -24.56 10.80 17.21
C GLY A 62 -24.41 9.60 18.15
N LEU A 63 -24.97 8.44 17.81
CA LEU A 63 -24.81 7.21 18.58
C LEU A 63 -23.36 6.71 18.53
N HIS A 64 -22.75 6.70 17.34
CA HIS A 64 -21.35 6.30 17.19
C HIS A 64 -20.41 7.18 18.03
N GLN A 65 -20.62 8.50 17.98
CA GLN A 65 -19.85 9.46 18.77
C GLN A 65 -20.07 9.25 20.27
N LEU A 66 -21.33 9.11 20.71
CA LEU A 66 -21.67 8.90 22.11
C LEU A 66 -20.94 7.67 22.66
N VAL A 67 -21.06 6.52 21.99
CA VAL A 67 -20.42 5.28 22.48
C VAL A 67 -18.90 5.41 22.48
N TYR A 68 -18.29 5.92 21.41
CA TYR A 68 -16.84 6.07 21.32
C TYR A 68 -16.26 6.98 22.40
N TYR A 69 -16.79 8.21 22.52
CA TYR A 69 -16.30 9.17 23.52
C TYR A 69 -16.63 8.76 24.94
N SER A 70 -17.66 7.94 25.14
CA SER A 70 -17.98 7.42 26.48
C SER A 70 -17.04 6.28 26.88
N VAL A 71 -16.61 5.44 25.93
CA VAL A 71 -15.58 4.41 26.19
C VAL A 71 -14.25 5.06 26.54
N TYR A 72 -13.84 6.07 25.79
CA TYR A 72 -12.59 6.82 26.00
C TYR A 72 -12.77 8.07 26.87
N ALA A 73 -13.81 8.13 27.72
CA ALA A 73 -14.13 9.34 28.49
C ALA A 73 -12.98 9.83 29.38
N ASP A 74 -12.24 8.87 29.95
CA ASP A 74 -11.09 9.10 30.83
C ASP A 74 -9.75 8.86 30.13
N TRP A 75 -9.74 8.80 28.79
CA TRP A 75 -8.52 8.58 28.02
C TRP A 75 -7.63 9.82 28.02
N ASP A 76 -6.40 9.69 28.50
CA ASP A 76 -5.38 10.74 28.42
C ASP A 76 -4.54 10.57 27.14
N PRO A 77 -4.71 11.45 26.13
CA PRO A 77 -3.95 11.35 24.88
C PRO A 77 -2.48 11.73 25.03
N SER A 78 -2.11 12.49 26.07
CA SER A 78 -0.72 12.91 26.29
C SER A 78 0.17 11.73 26.71
N THR A 79 -0.41 10.80 27.49
CA THR A 79 0.28 9.60 27.96
C THR A 79 0.12 8.43 26.98
N ASN A 80 -1.08 8.24 26.42
CA ASN A 80 -1.42 7.02 25.67
C ASN A 80 -1.49 7.20 24.15
N GLY A 81 -1.27 8.42 23.65
CA GLY A 81 -1.50 8.76 22.26
C GLY A 81 -2.99 8.87 21.90
N PRO A 82 -3.33 9.02 20.62
CA PRO A 82 -4.72 9.18 20.20
C PRO A 82 -5.55 7.90 20.48
N PRO A 83 -6.81 8.02 20.94
CA PRO A 83 -7.68 6.87 21.13
C PRO A 83 -7.95 6.15 19.81
N ILE A 84 -7.91 4.81 19.84
CA ILE A 84 -7.93 4.00 18.61
C ILE A 84 -9.37 3.76 18.17
N TYR A 85 -9.67 4.08 16.91
CA TYR A 85 -11.00 3.91 16.31
C TYR A 85 -11.27 2.51 15.79
N TRP A 86 -10.25 1.79 15.34
CA TRP A 86 -10.42 0.51 14.65
C TRP A 86 -9.29 -0.45 14.98
N PHE A 87 -9.64 -1.73 15.11
CA PHE A 87 -8.69 -2.81 15.26
C PHE A 87 -8.90 -3.84 14.15
N PRO A 88 -7.84 -4.31 13.49
CA PRO A 88 -7.96 -5.45 12.60
C PRO A 88 -8.28 -6.69 13.43
N SER A 89 -9.17 -7.55 12.93
CA SER A 89 -9.30 -8.89 13.51
C SER A 89 -8.02 -9.70 13.27
N LEU A 90 -7.76 -10.69 14.13
CA LEU A 90 -6.65 -11.63 13.91
C LEU A 90 -6.80 -12.36 12.57
N TYR A 91 -8.02 -12.73 12.19
CA TYR A 91 -8.30 -13.33 10.89
C TYR A 91 -7.88 -12.41 9.73
N GLN A 92 -8.34 -11.15 9.71
CA GLN A 92 -7.95 -10.21 8.66
C GLN A 92 -6.44 -9.95 8.64
N SER A 93 -5.83 -9.83 9.82
CA SER A 93 -4.39 -9.57 9.95
C SER A 93 -3.58 -10.67 9.27
N LYS A 94 -3.94 -11.94 9.50
CA LYS A 94 -3.29 -13.11 8.87
C LYS A 94 -3.47 -13.17 7.35
N GLN A 95 -4.52 -12.57 6.80
CA GLN A 95 -4.77 -12.54 5.35
C GLN A 95 -4.02 -11.43 4.62
N THR A 96 -3.52 -10.41 5.33
CA THR A 96 -2.68 -9.37 4.71
C THR A 96 -1.38 -9.97 4.15
N ASN A 97 -0.73 -9.30 3.19
CA ASN A 97 0.55 -9.76 2.64
C ASN A 97 1.61 -9.93 3.74
N LEU A 98 1.69 -8.96 4.65
CA LEU A 98 2.62 -9.01 5.77
C LEU A 98 2.23 -10.06 6.81
N GLY A 99 0.93 -10.24 7.07
CA GLY A 99 0.42 -11.28 7.93
C GLY A 99 0.74 -12.68 7.42
N ARG A 100 0.56 -12.94 6.12
CA ARG A 100 0.96 -14.21 5.50
C ARG A 100 2.46 -14.44 5.60
N LEU A 101 3.28 -13.41 5.39
CA LEU A 101 4.73 -13.49 5.60
C LEU A 101 5.05 -13.84 7.07
N LEU A 102 4.42 -13.18 8.03
CA LEU A 102 4.60 -13.44 9.45
C LEU A 102 4.11 -14.84 9.86
N GLU A 103 3.02 -15.33 9.30
CA GLU A 103 2.57 -16.71 9.57
C GLU A 103 3.55 -17.74 8.99
N ASN A 104 4.15 -17.46 7.83
CA ASN A 104 5.08 -18.37 7.16
C ASN A 104 6.48 -18.37 7.79
N TYR A 105 6.97 -17.20 8.22
CA TYR A 105 8.36 -17.03 8.67
C TYR A 105 8.50 -16.60 10.13
N GLY A 106 7.43 -16.16 10.78
CA GLY A 106 7.45 -15.58 12.12
C GLY A 106 8.06 -16.51 13.16
N SER A 107 7.66 -17.79 13.19
CA SER A 107 8.25 -18.78 14.10
C SER A 107 9.74 -19.04 13.81
N LYS A 108 10.19 -18.91 12.56
CA LYS A 108 11.61 -19.05 12.19
C LYS A 108 12.44 -17.82 12.60
N ILE A 109 11.85 -16.64 12.47
CA ILE A 109 12.51 -15.34 12.71
C ILE A 109 12.53 -15.00 14.21
N LEU A 110 11.41 -15.20 14.89
CA LEU A 110 11.18 -14.76 16.27
C LEU A 110 11.10 -15.92 17.27
N GLY A 111 11.19 -17.18 16.81
CA GLY A 111 11.12 -18.36 17.66
C GLY A 111 9.81 -18.45 18.43
N GLU A 112 9.90 -18.84 19.70
CA GLU A 112 8.76 -18.94 20.64
C GLU A 112 8.09 -17.59 20.94
N SER A 113 8.76 -16.47 20.61
CA SER A 113 8.17 -15.14 20.79
C SER A 113 7.12 -14.80 19.74
N TYR A 114 7.04 -15.56 18.64
CA TYR A 114 5.98 -15.38 17.66
C TYR A 114 4.64 -15.88 18.21
N LYS A 115 3.62 -15.02 18.18
CA LYS A 115 2.25 -15.36 18.60
C LYS A 115 1.26 -15.19 17.45
N ASP A 116 1.18 -13.96 16.95
CA ASP A 116 0.33 -13.59 15.83
C ASP A 116 0.89 -12.33 15.13
N PRO A 117 0.38 -11.97 13.93
CA PRO A 117 0.91 -10.85 13.16
C PRO A 117 0.76 -9.48 13.84
N ILE A 118 -0.22 -9.30 14.73
CA ILE A 118 -0.45 -8.02 15.41
C ILE A 118 0.53 -7.89 16.57
N THR A 119 0.51 -8.85 17.50
CA THR A 119 1.30 -8.77 18.74
C THR A 119 2.79 -8.92 18.49
N SER A 120 3.18 -9.64 17.43
CA SER A 120 4.58 -9.87 17.07
C SER A 120 5.15 -8.81 16.12
N PHE A 121 4.34 -7.85 15.63
CA PHE A 121 4.78 -6.89 14.62
C PHE A 121 5.97 -6.04 15.07
N SER A 122 5.97 -5.58 16.32
CA SER A 122 7.07 -4.77 16.87
C SER A 122 8.38 -5.55 16.93
N LEU A 123 8.32 -6.83 17.30
CA LEU A 123 9.48 -7.73 17.29
C LEU A 123 9.98 -7.98 15.86
N PHE A 124 9.07 -8.18 14.91
CA PHE A 124 9.43 -8.33 13.50
C PHE A 124 10.06 -7.06 12.92
N GLN A 125 9.55 -5.88 13.25
CA GLN A 125 10.12 -4.60 12.83
C GLN A 125 11.52 -4.40 13.44
N LYS A 126 11.72 -4.79 14.70
CA LYS A 126 13.06 -4.78 15.31
C LYS A 126 14.00 -5.74 14.60
N PHE A 127 13.53 -6.94 14.26
CA PHE A 127 14.30 -7.91 13.49
C PHE A 127 14.70 -7.38 12.11
N SER A 128 13.79 -6.73 11.37
CA SER A 128 14.10 -6.23 10.01
C SER A 128 15.22 -5.19 9.99
N VAL A 129 15.34 -4.39 11.07
CA VAL A 129 16.42 -3.42 11.24
C VAL A 129 17.72 -4.09 11.68
N GLN A 130 17.65 -5.05 12.60
CA GLN A 130 18.85 -5.71 13.17
C GLN A 130 19.46 -6.76 12.25
N HIS A 131 18.65 -7.37 11.38
CA HIS A 131 19.05 -8.47 10.51
C HIS A 131 18.63 -8.23 9.05
N PRO A 132 19.13 -7.16 8.39
CA PRO A 132 18.71 -6.78 7.05
C PRO A 132 18.97 -7.88 6.00
N GLU A 133 20.08 -8.62 6.12
CA GLU A 133 20.41 -9.73 5.21
C GLU A 133 19.32 -10.82 5.25
N ALA A 134 18.88 -11.23 6.44
CA ALA A 134 17.86 -12.26 6.57
C ALA A 134 16.48 -11.75 6.15
N TYR A 135 16.15 -10.51 6.54
CA TYR A 135 14.87 -9.89 6.19
C TYR A 135 14.70 -9.71 4.68
N TRP A 136 15.64 -9.05 4.01
CA TRP A 136 15.55 -8.80 2.58
C TRP A 136 15.66 -10.08 1.74
N SER A 137 16.39 -11.09 2.21
CA SER A 137 16.36 -12.42 1.56
C SER A 137 14.94 -12.98 1.47
N ILE A 138 14.15 -12.83 2.53
CA ILE A 138 12.75 -13.26 2.57
C ILE A 138 11.91 -12.37 1.65
N VAL A 139 12.04 -11.05 1.76
CA VAL A 139 11.26 -10.10 0.97
C VAL A 139 11.48 -10.29 -0.54
N LEU A 140 12.73 -10.41 -0.99
CA LEU A 140 13.06 -10.62 -2.40
C LEU A 140 12.44 -11.91 -2.95
N LYS A 141 12.45 -12.98 -2.14
CA LYS A 141 11.81 -14.25 -2.48
C LYS A 141 10.29 -14.09 -2.58
N GLU A 142 9.64 -13.46 -1.60
CA GLU A 142 8.19 -13.25 -1.60
C GLU A 142 7.74 -12.33 -2.74
N LEU A 143 8.53 -11.31 -3.07
CA LEU A 143 8.30 -10.44 -4.22
C LEU A 143 8.64 -11.11 -5.56
N SER A 144 9.23 -12.30 -5.54
CA SER A 144 9.70 -13.02 -6.72
C SER A 144 10.63 -12.15 -7.58
N VAL A 145 11.54 -11.40 -6.96
CA VAL A 145 12.57 -10.65 -7.68
C VAL A 145 13.59 -11.63 -8.24
N SER A 146 13.97 -11.46 -9.51
CA SER A 146 15.05 -12.23 -10.12
C SER A 146 16.19 -11.35 -10.54
N PHE A 147 17.38 -11.88 -10.26
CA PHE A 147 18.63 -11.34 -10.72
C PHE A 147 19.15 -12.18 -11.87
N HIS A 148 19.76 -11.53 -12.86
CA HIS A 148 20.59 -12.19 -13.86
C HIS A 148 21.91 -12.63 -13.22
N GLU A 149 22.50 -11.75 -12.41
CA GLU A 149 23.65 -12.06 -11.55
C GLU A 149 23.28 -11.79 -10.08
N ALA A 150 23.38 -12.81 -9.24
CA ALA A 150 23.03 -12.69 -7.84
C ALA A 150 23.97 -11.73 -7.08
N PRO A 151 23.46 -10.95 -6.12
CA PRO A 151 24.31 -10.09 -5.29
C PRO A 151 25.28 -10.89 -4.43
N LYS A 152 26.45 -10.33 -4.14
CA LYS A 152 27.42 -10.92 -3.20
C LYS A 152 26.88 -10.96 -1.75
N CYS A 153 26.15 -9.92 -1.38
CA CYS A 153 25.41 -9.76 -0.14
C CYS A 153 24.28 -8.75 -0.36
N ILE A 154 23.33 -8.62 0.56
CA ILE A 154 22.22 -7.68 0.41
C ILE A 154 22.66 -6.24 0.68
N PHE A 155 23.46 -6.02 1.73
CA PHE A 155 23.84 -4.67 2.13
C PHE A 155 25.29 -4.59 2.63
N ASP A 156 26.09 -3.79 1.94
CA ASP A 156 27.50 -3.57 2.25
C ASP A 156 27.72 -2.15 2.82
N THR A 157 28.29 -2.08 4.03
CA THR A 157 28.62 -0.83 4.75
C THR A 157 30.12 -0.68 5.03
N THR A 158 30.95 -1.48 4.36
CA THR A 158 32.41 -1.45 4.51
C THR A 158 33.00 -0.13 3.99
N ASP A 159 32.47 0.39 2.88
CA ASP A 159 32.85 1.69 2.32
C ASP A 159 32.19 2.85 3.08
N LYS A 160 32.97 3.48 3.98
CA LYS A 160 32.51 4.60 4.79
C LYS A 160 32.31 5.91 4.02
N SER A 161 32.79 6.02 2.78
CA SER A 161 32.53 7.21 1.94
C SER A 161 31.07 7.28 1.47
N LYS A 162 30.39 6.13 1.44
CA LYS A 162 28.98 6.02 1.05
C LYS A 162 28.10 6.02 2.29
N HIS A 163 27.57 7.18 2.65
CA HIS A 163 26.70 7.33 3.83
C HIS A 163 25.50 6.36 3.87
N GLY A 164 25.01 5.91 2.72
CA GLY A 164 23.90 4.95 2.62
C GLY A 164 24.31 3.49 2.41
N GLY A 165 25.60 3.16 2.39
CA GLY A 165 26.10 1.84 1.99
C GLY A 165 25.86 1.50 0.51
N THR A 166 26.13 0.26 0.13
CA THR A 166 25.86 -0.29 -1.20
C THR A 166 24.89 -1.45 -1.09
N TRP A 167 23.72 -1.33 -1.73
CA TRP A 167 22.72 -2.40 -1.80
C TRP A 167 23.00 -3.33 -2.98
N PHE A 168 22.86 -4.64 -2.73
CA PHE A 168 23.00 -5.70 -3.73
C PHE A 168 24.29 -5.61 -4.58
N PRO A 169 25.49 -5.42 -3.98
CA PRO A 169 26.73 -5.26 -4.72
C PRO A 169 27.02 -6.43 -5.66
N GLY A 170 27.41 -6.09 -6.89
CA GLY A 170 27.74 -7.04 -7.95
C GLY A 170 26.54 -7.76 -8.55
N SER A 171 25.31 -7.36 -8.21
CA SER A 171 24.13 -7.91 -8.86
C SER A 171 23.78 -7.18 -10.16
N SER A 172 23.08 -7.90 -11.04
CA SER A 172 22.43 -7.33 -12.22
C SER A 172 21.01 -7.89 -12.34
N MET A 173 20.05 -7.03 -12.67
CA MET A 173 18.65 -7.38 -12.89
C MET A 173 17.96 -6.37 -13.78
N ASN A 174 16.79 -6.74 -14.30
CA ASN A 174 15.85 -5.83 -14.91
C ASN A 174 14.50 -5.91 -14.18
N ILE A 175 14.07 -4.80 -13.59
CA ILE A 175 12.81 -4.77 -12.84
C ILE A 175 11.58 -4.88 -13.76
N ALA A 176 11.64 -4.34 -14.98
CA ALA A 176 10.56 -4.48 -15.95
C ALA A 176 10.39 -5.95 -16.38
N GLU A 177 11.47 -6.71 -16.52
CA GLU A 177 11.38 -8.17 -16.72
C GLU A 177 10.68 -8.87 -15.55
N CYS A 178 11.01 -8.50 -14.31
CA CYS A 178 10.32 -9.05 -13.13
C CYS A 178 8.81 -8.73 -13.16
N CYS A 179 8.42 -7.59 -13.73
CA CYS A 179 7.03 -7.19 -13.92
C CYS A 179 6.32 -7.99 -15.03
N LEU A 180 6.97 -8.18 -16.19
CA LEU A 180 6.36 -8.62 -17.45
C LEU A 180 6.43 -10.13 -17.69
N LEU A 181 7.46 -10.80 -17.16
CA LEU A 181 7.64 -12.22 -17.40
C LEU A 181 6.64 -13.05 -16.60
N PRO A 182 6.05 -14.08 -17.23
CA PRO A 182 5.10 -14.92 -16.55
C PRO A 182 5.84 -15.80 -15.54
N ARG A 183 5.20 -16.06 -14.40
CA ARG A 183 5.78 -16.86 -13.32
C ARG A 183 4.72 -17.74 -12.67
N SER A 184 5.18 -18.78 -11.98
CA SER A 184 4.35 -19.62 -11.10
C SER A 184 3.82 -18.89 -9.85
N HIS A 185 3.89 -17.56 -9.82
CA HIS A 185 3.32 -16.75 -8.76
C HIS A 185 1.85 -16.43 -9.10
N PRO A 186 0.92 -16.40 -8.12
CA PRO A 186 -0.47 -16.08 -8.38
C PRO A 186 -0.65 -14.78 -9.19
N ARG A 187 -1.50 -14.85 -10.23
CA ARG A 187 -1.84 -13.72 -11.13
C ARG A 187 -0.69 -13.19 -12.01
N LYS A 188 0.29 -14.05 -12.31
CA LYS A 188 1.41 -13.77 -13.23
C LYS A 188 1.41 -14.70 -14.44
N GLU A 189 0.25 -15.25 -14.81
CA GLU A 189 0.10 -16.01 -16.05
C GLU A 189 -0.15 -15.07 -17.22
N ASP A 190 0.12 -15.50 -18.44
CA ASP A 190 -0.07 -14.68 -19.65
C ASP A 190 -1.50 -14.14 -19.82
N ILE A 191 -2.50 -14.92 -19.39
CA ILE A 191 -3.92 -14.54 -19.43
C ILE A 191 -4.34 -13.63 -18.27
N SER A 192 -3.48 -13.41 -17.28
CA SER A 192 -3.80 -12.56 -16.14
C SER A 192 -3.96 -11.11 -16.59
N LEU A 193 -4.99 -10.43 -16.09
CA LEU A 193 -5.16 -9.00 -16.33
C LEU A 193 -4.01 -8.22 -15.67
N ALA A 194 -3.32 -7.41 -16.47
CA ALA A 194 -2.19 -6.60 -16.03
C ALA A 194 -2.55 -5.11 -15.93
N VAL A 195 -3.31 -4.60 -16.90
CA VAL A 195 -3.79 -3.21 -16.89
C VAL A 195 -5.31 -3.20 -17.05
N VAL A 196 -5.96 -2.37 -16.25
CA VAL A 196 -7.39 -2.09 -16.32
C VAL A 196 -7.53 -0.57 -16.31
N TRP A 197 -8.14 -0.01 -17.34
CA TRP A 197 -8.22 1.44 -17.50
C TRP A 197 -9.52 1.88 -18.15
N ARG A 198 -9.72 3.18 -18.13
CA ARG A 198 -10.75 3.89 -18.85
C ARG A 198 -10.14 5.21 -19.31
N ASP A 199 -10.43 5.58 -20.55
CA ASP A 199 -9.93 6.83 -21.10
C ASP A 199 -10.67 8.03 -20.49
N GLU A 200 -9.95 9.14 -20.35
CA GLU A 200 -10.53 10.38 -19.83
C GLU A 200 -11.75 10.81 -20.67
N GLY A 201 -12.80 11.26 -19.99
CA GLY A 201 -14.06 11.64 -20.64
C GLY A 201 -14.97 10.46 -21.04
N SER A 202 -14.54 9.21 -20.82
CA SER A 202 -15.30 8.01 -21.20
C SER A 202 -15.99 7.33 -20.01
N ASP A 203 -16.50 8.10 -19.04
CA ASP A 203 -17.07 7.57 -17.77
C ASP A 203 -18.16 6.52 -17.94
N ASN A 204 -18.92 6.60 -19.04
CA ASN A 204 -20.02 5.69 -19.37
C ASN A 204 -19.59 4.54 -20.29
N SER A 205 -18.32 4.47 -20.72
CA SER A 205 -17.83 3.38 -21.55
C SER A 205 -17.52 2.14 -20.71
N GLU A 206 -17.49 1.00 -21.39
CA GLU A 206 -16.95 -0.23 -20.81
C GLU A 206 -15.49 -0.01 -20.37
N ILE A 207 -15.11 -0.71 -19.30
CA ILE A 207 -13.74 -0.68 -18.78
C ILE A 207 -12.86 -1.49 -19.73
N SER A 208 -11.73 -0.93 -20.12
CA SER A 208 -10.75 -1.59 -20.96
C SER A 208 -9.80 -2.45 -20.13
N HIS A 209 -9.31 -3.52 -20.75
CA HIS A 209 -8.49 -4.53 -20.11
C HIS A 209 -7.34 -4.95 -21.02
N MET A 210 -6.19 -5.22 -20.43
CA MET A 210 -5.01 -5.73 -21.14
C MET A 210 -4.39 -6.83 -20.29
N THR A 211 -4.19 -7.99 -20.92
CA THR A 211 -3.53 -9.14 -20.33
C THR A 211 -2.03 -8.92 -20.19
N LEU A 212 -1.37 -9.71 -19.35
CA LEU A 212 0.08 -9.67 -19.16
C LEU A 212 0.83 -9.94 -20.47
N LYS A 213 0.32 -10.85 -21.30
CA LYS A 213 0.88 -11.14 -22.61
C LYS A 213 0.82 -9.93 -23.55
N GLU A 214 -0.36 -9.31 -23.67
CA GLU A 214 -0.54 -8.14 -24.54
C GLU A 214 0.33 -6.97 -24.08
N LEU A 215 0.37 -6.70 -22.77
CA LEU A 215 1.25 -5.68 -22.21
C LEU A 215 2.71 -5.97 -22.55
N ARG A 216 3.17 -7.21 -22.36
CA ARG A 216 4.55 -7.61 -22.68
C ARG A 216 4.86 -7.44 -24.16
N GLU A 217 3.96 -7.80 -25.06
CA GLU A 217 4.13 -7.66 -26.51
C GLU A 217 4.27 -6.18 -26.92
N GLN A 218 3.40 -5.30 -26.41
CA GLN A 218 3.48 -3.87 -26.69
C GLN A 218 4.75 -3.25 -26.10
N VAL A 219 5.12 -3.62 -24.88
CA VAL A 219 6.36 -3.15 -24.24
C VAL A 219 7.59 -3.56 -25.04
N MET A 220 7.66 -4.82 -25.49
CA MET A 220 8.78 -5.31 -26.30
C MET A 220 8.87 -4.59 -27.64
N LEU A 221 7.73 -4.29 -28.28
CA LEU A 221 7.70 -3.53 -29.53
C LEU A 221 8.37 -2.16 -29.36
N VAL A 222 7.96 -1.39 -28.35
CA VAL A 222 8.53 -0.07 -28.07
C VAL A 222 9.99 -0.17 -27.64
N ALA A 223 10.34 -1.13 -26.79
CA ALA A 223 11.71 -1.34 -26.32
C ALA A 223 12.68 -1.61 -27.48
N ASN A 224 12.30 -2.49 -28.41
CA ASN A 224 13.09 -2.81 -29.60
C ASN A 224 13.24 -1.61 -30.54
N ALA A 225 12.19 -0.81 -30.70
CA ALA A 225 12.25 0.41 -31.52
C ALA A 225 13.23 1.44 -30.92
N LEU A 226 13.25 1.58 -29.59
CA LEU A 226 14.18 2.47 -28.90
C LEU A 226 15.63 1.96 -28.96
N ASP A 227 15.84 0.64 -28.79
CA ASP A 227 17.18 0.01 -28.87
C ASP A 227 17.82 0.14 -30.26
N ALA A 228 17.01 0.27 -31.31
CA ALA A 228 17.51 0.54 -32.67
C ALA A 228 18.05 1.97 -32.86
N ILE A 229 17.74 2.91 -31.97
CA ILE A 229 18.02 4.34 -32.13
C ILE A 229 18.95 4.87 -31.03
N PHE A 230 18.82 4.36 -29.80
CA PHE A 230 19.49 4.88 -28.61
C PHE A 230 20.43 3.84 -27.97
N SER A 231 21.28 4.29 -27.04
CA SER A 231 22.20 3.43 -26.29
C SER A 231 21.81 3.32 -24.81
N LYS A 232 22.05 2.17 -24.19
CA LYS A 232 21.75 1.95 -22.76
C LYS A 232 22.29 3.10 -21.89
N GLY A 233 21.47 3.54 -20.94
CA GLY A 233 21.75 4.71 -20.11
C GLY A 233 21.30 6.04 -20.70
N ASP A 234 20.88 6.10 -21.97
CA ASP A 234 20.30 7.30 -22.54
C ASP A 234 18.99 7.68 -21.83
N ALA A 235 18.82 8.98 -21.59
CA ALA A 235 17.62 9.52 -20.96
C ALA A 235 16.52 9.76 -21.99
N ILE A 236 15.33 9.22 -21.74
CA ILE A 236 14.15 9.36 -22.59
C ILE A 236 13.02 9.93 -21.74
N ALA A 237 12.49 11.07 -22.17
CA ALA A 237 11.42 11.76 -21.46
C ALA A 237 10.04 11.25 -21.86
N ILE A 238 9.13 11.31 -20.90
CA ILE A 238 7.70 11.07 -21.10
C ILE A 238 6.97 12.32 -20.60
N ASP A 239 6.26 12.99 -21.49
CA ASP A 239 5.41 14.15 -21.21
C ASP A 239 4.00 13.85 -21.75
N MET A 240 3.31 12.97 -21.03
CA MET A 240 2.03 12.38 -21.43
C MET A 240 1.12 12.20 -20.21
N PRO A 241 -0.22 12.22 -20.38
CA PRO A 241 -1.16 11.86 -19.34
C PRO A 241 -1.00 10.39 -18.93
N MET A 242 -1.68 9.99 -17.86
CA MET A 242 -1.72 8.60 -17.38
C MET A 242 -2.60 7.69 -18.27
N THR A 243 -2.18 7.48 -19.51
CA THR A 243 -2.80 6.55 -20.45
C THR A 243 -2.13 5.17 -20.40
N VAL A 244 -2.76 4.16 -21.02
CA VAL A 244 -2.16 2.83 -21.17
C VAL A 244 -0.85 2.88 -21.97
N ASP A 245 -0.76 3.75 -22.98
CA ASP A 245 0.46 3.96 -23.77
C ASP A 245 1.60 4.49 -22.90
N SER A 246 1.33 5.41 -21.98
CA SER A 246 2.34 5.91 -21.03
C SER A 246 2.89 4.80 -20.13
N VAL A 247 2.05 3.85 -19.70
CA VAL A 247 2.49 2.67 -18.94
C VAL A 247 3.40 1.77 -19.80
N VAL A 248 3.00 1.50 -21.04
CA VAL A 248 3.78 0.71 -22.01
C VAL A 248 5.15 1.35 -22.27
N ILE A 249 5.16 2.65 -22.58
CA ILE A 249 6.38 3.42 -22.87
C ILE A 249 7.32 3.43 -21.66
N TYR A 250 6.78 3.68 -20.45
CA TYR A 250 7.58 3.68 -19.23
C TYR A 250 8.27 2.33 -19.03
N LEU A 251 7.53 1.23 -19.11
CA LEU A 251 8.08 -0.11 -18.94
C LEU A 251 9.07 -0.46 -20.06
N ALA A 252 8.85 0.00 -21.29
CA ALA A 252 9.74 -0.23 -22.42
C ALA A 252 11.11 0.45 -22.26
N ILE A 253 11.11 1.71 -21.81
CA ILE A 253 12.35 2.46 -21.53
C ILE A 253 13.15 1.75 -20.44
N VAL A 254 12.50 1.31 -19.35
CA VAL A 254 13.16 0.54 -18.28
C VAL A 254 13.65 -0.82 -18.79
N LEU A 255 12.84 -1.53 -19.57
CA LEU A 255 13.18 -2.85 -20.10
C LEU A 255 14.42 -2.79 -21.00
N ALA A 256 14.52 -1.79 -21.87
CA ALA A 256 15.68 -1.60 -22.74
C ALA A 256 16.94 -1.08 -22.02
N GLY A 257 16.84 -0.69 -20.75
CA GLY A 257 17.97 -0.19 -19.96
C GLY A 257 18.27 1.30 -20.19
N PHE A 258 17.28 2.07 -20.62
CA PHE A 258 17.32 3.52 -20.69
C PHE A 258 16.89 4.16 -19.36
N VAL A 259 17.10 5.47 -19.23
CA VAL A 259 16.69 6.26 -18.06
C VAL A 259 15.36 6.96 -18.37
N VAL A 260 14.32 6.65 -17.60
CA VAL A 260 13.02 7.34 -17.74
C VAL A 260 13.10 8.72 -17.10
N VAL A 261 12.63 9.73 -17.82
CA VAL A 261 12.43 11.10 -17.31
C VAL A 261 10.94 11.43 -17.38
N SER A 262 10.21 11.14 -16.31
CA SER A 262 8.78 11.47 -16.23
C SER A 262 8.57 12.96 -15.98
N ILE A 263 7.80 13.60 -16.85
CA ILE A 263 7.41 15.01 -16.77
C ILE A 263 5.88 15.04 -16.67
N ALA A 264 5.35 15.85 -15.75
CA ALA A 264 3.91 16.02 -15.63
C ALA A 264 3.40 16.81 -16.84
N ASP A 265 2.39 16.26 -17.50
CA ASP A 265 1.71 16.82 -18.69
C ASP A 265 1.01 18.16 -18.44
N SER A 266 0.75 18.48 -17.17
CA SER A 266 0.20 19.76 -16.71
C SER A 266 1.24 20.89 -16.60
N PHE A 267 2.54 20.62 -16.83
CA PHE A 267 3.57 21.64 -16.67
C PHE A 267 3.61 22.63 -17.82
N ALA A 268 3.88 23.89 -17.47
CA ALA A 268 4.12 24.93 -18.46
C ALA A 268 5.35 24.59 -19.34
N PRO A 269 5.42 25.08 -20.59
CA PRO A 269 6.51 24.73 -21.51
C PRO A 269 7.92 24.99 -20.95
N LYS A 270 8.06 26.05 -20.14
CA LYS A 270 9.33 26.39 -19.49
C LYS A 270 9.76 25.31 -18.49
N GLU A 271 8.81 24.75 -17.74
CA GLU A 271 9.06 23.71 -16.75
C GLU A 271 9.40 22.35 -17.39
N ILE A 272 8.77 22.04 -18.53
CA ILE A 272 9.12 20.89 -19.36
C ILE A 272 10.55 21.05 -19.90
N ALA A 273 10.86 22.22 -20.49
CA ALA A 273 12.18 22.51 -21.05
C ALA A 273 13.32 22.44 -20.01
N ILE A 274 13.07 22.88 -18.77
CA ILE A 274 14.04 22.75 -17.67
C ILE A 274 14.34 21.28 -17.38
N ARG A 275 13.32 20.42 -17.29
CA ARG A 275 13.48 18.99 -16.99
C ARG A 275 14.24 18.26 -18.08
N LEU A 276 13.89 18.51 -19.35
CA LEU A 276 14.61 17.95 -20.50
C LEU A 276 16.09 18.34 -20.49
N ARG A 277 16.40 19.60 -20.15
CA ARG A 277 17.78 20.10 -20.09
C ARG A 277 18.57 19.47 -18.95
N VAL A 278 17.99 19.40 -17.75
CA VAL A 278 18.66 18.87 -16.55
C VAL A 278 18.92 17.37 -16.70
N SER A 279 17.95 16.63 -17.25
CA SER A 279 18.10 15.19 -17.49
C SER A 279 18.97 14.84 -18.70
N LYS A 280 19.25 15.83 -19.58
CA LYS A 280 19.91 15.62 -20.87
C LYS A 280 19.16 14.59 -21.73
N ALA A 281 17.83 14.67 -21.70
CA ALA A 281 16.97 13.77 -22.48
C ALA A 281 17.33 13.83 -23.97
N LYS A 282 17.49 12.67 -24.60
CA LYS A 282 17.78 12.53 -26.03
C LYS A 282 16.53 12.43 -26.89
N ALA A 283 15.41 12.03 -26.29
CA ALA A 283 14.12 11.93 -26.92
C ALA A 283 13.00 12.21 -25.92
N ILE A 284 11.80 12.44 -26.46
CA ILE A 284 10.58 12.67 -25.70
C ILE A 284 9.42 11.95 -26.38
N PHE A 285 8.65 11.20 -25.59
CA PHE A 285 7.29 10.80 -25.96
C PHE A 285 6.31 11.87 -25.46
N THR A 286 5.45 12.34 -26.35
CA THR A 286 4.45 13.38 -26.05
C THR A 286 3.17 13.11 -26.83
N GLN A 287 2.09 13.74 -26.39
CA GLN A 287 0.79 13.74 -27.04
C GLN A 287 0.65 14.84 -28.09
N VAL A 288 -0.29 14.65 -29.03
CA VAL A 288 -0.56 15.59 -30.13
C VAL A 288 -1.17 16.91 -29.61
N ILE A 289 -1.97 16.84 -28.54
CA ILE A 289 -2.63 18.00 -27.93
C ILE A 289 -2.16 18.11 -26.48
N ILE A 290 -1.54 19.24 -26.13
CA ILE A 290 -1.19 19.57 -24.75
C ILE A 290 -2.31 20.45 -24.19
N HIS A 291 -3.13 19.91 -23.28
CA HIS A 291 -4.20 20.66 -22.63
C HIS A 291 -3.63 21.57 -21.53
N PHE A 292 -3.28 22.80 -21.88
CA PHE A 292 -3.04 23.84 -20.87
C PHE A 292 -4.38 24.22 -20.23
N HIS A 293 -4.68 23.66 -19.07
CA HIS A 293 -5.71 24.21 -18.19
C HIS A 293 -5.17 25.53 -17.62
N VAL A 294 -5.40 26.62 -18.33
CA VAL A 294 -5.20 27.97 -17.79
C VAL A 294 -6.27 28.16 -16.74
N THR A 295 -5.88 28.09 -15.48
CA THR A 295 -6.69 28.54 -14.33
C THR A 295 -6.72 30.05 -14.24
#